data_AF-A0A1E5VN04-F1
#
_entry.id   AF-A0A1E5VN04-F1
#
_cell.length_a   1.000
_cell.length_b   1.000
_cell.length_c   1.000
_cell.angle_alpha   90.00
_cell.angle_beta   90.00
_cell.angle_gamma   90.00
#
_symmetry.space_group_name_H-M   'P 1'
#
loop_
_entity.id
_entity.type
_entity.pdbx_description
1 polymer ?
#
loop_
_entity_poly.entity_id
_entity_poly.type
_entity_poly.pdbx_seq_one_letter_code
_entity_poly.pdbx_strand_id
1 'polypeptide(L)'
;MSSDSSSWARALVQISPYTFCAIGIAVSIGVSVLGAAWGIFITGSSLIGAAIKAPRITSKNLISVIFCEAVAIYGVIVAIILQTKLESVPTAQMYAPESLRAGYAIFASGLIVGFANLVCG
;
A
#
# COMPACT_ATOMS: atom_id res chain seq x y z
N MET A 1 -5.55 -34.92 23.59
CA MET A 1 -6.72 -34.02 23.60
C MET A 1 -6.56 -32.97 22.50
N SER A 2 -7.35 -33.12 21.44
CA SER A 2 -7.82 -32.11 20.47
C SER A 2 -6.87 -30.97 20.06
N SER A 3 -6.00 -31.21 19.07
CA SER A 3 -5.46 -30.12 18.24
C SER A 3 -6.34 -29.92 17.01
N ASP A 4 -7.50 -29.30 17.22
CA ASP A 4 -8.21 -28.54 16.19
C ASP A 4 -7.44 -27.23 15.92
N SER A 5 -6.16 -27.33 15.52
CA SER A 5 -5.49 -26.21 14.87
C SER A 5 -6.20 -26.06 13.52
N SER A 6 -7.16 -25.14 13.47
CA SER A 6 -8.06 -24.85 12.35
C SER A 6 -7.35 -25.03 11.00
N SER A 7 -7.98 -25.69 10.02
CA SER A 7 -7.43 -25.88 8.66
C SER A 7 -6.85 -24.59 8.07
N TRP A 8 -7.41 -23.44 8.45
CA TRP A 8 -6.96 -22.09 8.14
C TRP A 8 -5.55 -21.75 8.66
N ALA A 9 -5.22 -22.12 9.89
CA ALA A 9 -3.88 -21.89 10.45
C ALA A 9 -2.81 -22.67 9.68
N ARG A 10 -3.12 -23.91 9.27
CA ARG A 10 -2.21 -24.73 8.45
C ARG A 10 -2.07 -24.16 7.04
N ALA A 11 -3.17 -23.69 6.45
CA ALA A 11 -3.15 -23.05 5.14
C ALA A 11 -2.27 -21.79 5.12
N LEU A 12 -2.35 -20.94 6.15
CA LEU A 12 -1.55 -19.72 6.26
C LEU A 12 -0.04 -20.02 6.40
N VAL A 13 0.33 -21.07 7.13
CA VAL A 13 1.74 -21.48 7.30
C VAL A 13 2.29 -22.18 6.05
N GLN A 14 1.44 -22.77 5.21
CA GLN A 14 1.85 -23.42 3.96
C GLN A 14 2.12 -22.43 2.81
N ILE A 15 1.48 -21.26 2.83
CA ILE A 15 1.72 -20.20 1.84
C ILE A 15 3.15 -19.67 2.00
N SER A 16 3.85 -19.48 0.87
CA SER A 16 5.22 -18.97 0.87
C SER A 16 5.30 -17.53 1.41
N PRO A 17 6.24 -17.21 2.31
CA PRO A 17 6.39 -15.87 2.88
C PRO A 17 6.68 -14.80 1.81
N TYR A 18 7.37 -15.17 0.72
CA TYR A 18 7.58 -14.29 -0.43
C TYR A 18 6.29 -13.80 -1.08
N THR A 19 5.25 -14.64 -1.10
CA THR A 19 3.94 -14.26 -1.67
C THR A 19 3.27 -13.22 -0.78
N PHE A 20 3.31 -13.39 0.55
CA PHE A 20 2.82 -12.38 1.49
C PHE A 20 3.56 -11.05 1.34
N CYS A 21 4.90 -11.08 1.23
CA CYS A 21 5.68 -9.87 0.98
C CYS A 21 5.28 -9.19 -0.33
N ALA A 22 5.21 -9.94 -1.43
CA ALA A 22 4.88 -9.39 -2.74
C ALA A 22 3.48 -8.77 -2.78
N ILE A 23 2.49 -9.43 -2.17
CA ILE A 23 1.14 -8.88 -2.05
C ILE A 23 1.16 -7.60 -1.19
N GLY A 24 1.87 -7.60 -0.06
CA GLY A 24 2.00 -6.42 0.81
C GLY A 24 2.55 -5.21 0.07
N ILE A 25 3.62 -5.40 -0.70
CA ILE A 25 4.26 -4.34 -1.50
C ILE A 25 3.32 -3.86 -2.60
N ALA A 26 2.68 -4.79 -3.33
CA ALA A 26 1.74 -4.45 -4.40
C ALA A 26 0.51 -3.68 -3.89
N VAL A 27 -0.04 -4.10 -2.74
CA VAL A 27 -1.17 -3.41 -2.09
C VAL A 27 -0.74 -2.03 -1.59
N SER A 28 0.44 -1.89 -1.01
CA SER A 28 0.96 -0.61 -0.52
C SER A 28 0.97 0.46 -1.62
N ILE A 29 1.59 0.16 -2.77
CA ILE A 29 1.66 1.10 -3.89
C ILE A 29 0.31 1.24 -4.60
N GLY A 30 -0.35 0.13 -4.90
CA GLY A 30 -1.58 0.13 -5.70
C GLY A 30 -2.71 0.89 -5.03
N VAL A 31 -2.93 0.62 -3.73
CA VAL A 31 -4.01 1.26 -2.96
C VAL A 31 -3.69 2.74 -2.68
N SER A 32 -2.42 3.10 -2.48
CA SER A 32 -2.00 4.51 -2.33
C SER A 32 -2.25 5.33 -3.59
N VAL A 33 -1.87 4.81 -4.76
CA VAL A 33 -2.07 5.49 -6.05
C VAL A 33 -3.55 5.58 -6.40
N LEU A 34 -4.34 4.57 -6.05
CA LEU A 34 -5.79 4.61 -6.22
C LEU A 34 -6.45 5.75 -5.43
N GLY A 35 -6.04 5.95 -4.17
CA GLY A 35 -6.51 7.09 -3.36
C GLY A 35 -6.16 8.43 -3.98
N ALA A 36 -4.89 8.62 -4.31
CA ALA A 36 -4.44 9.85 -4.96
C ALA A 36 -5.22 10.15 -6.26
N ALA A 37 -5.42 9.15 -7.12
CA ALA A 37 -6.21 9.32 -8.34
C ALA A 37 -7.66 9.73 -8.05
N TRP A 38 -8.25 9.17 -6.99
CA TRP A 38 -9.61 9.50 -6.56
C TRP A 38 -9.72 10.96 -6.08
N GLY A 39 -8.82 11.41 -5.20
CA GLY A 39 -8.81 12.79 -4.71
C GLY A 39 -8.51 13.82 -5.80
N ILE A 40 -7.63 13.49 -6.76
CA ILE A 40 -7.36 14.33 -7.94
C ILE A 40 -8.62 14.46 -8.81
N PHE A 41 -9.37 13.39 -9.02
CA PHE A 41 -10.60 13.43 -9.83
C PHE A 41 -11.67 14.35 -9.22
N ILE A 42 -11.90 14.24 -7.90
CA ILE A 42 -12.88 15.07 -7.19
C ILE A 42 -12.46 16.54 -7.20
N THR A 43 -11.21 16.83 -6.83
CA THR A 43 -10.70 18.20 -6.77
C THR A 43 -10.59 18.81 -8.16
N GLY A 44 -10.14 18.05 -9.15
CA GLY A 44 -9.94 18.48 -10.53
C GLY A 44 -11.25 18.86 -11.22
N SER A 45 -12.31 18.05 -11.08
CA SER A 45 -13.62 18.37 -11.63
C SER A 45 -14.20 19.66 -11.06
N SER A 46 -14.06 19.87 -9.75
CA SER A 46 -14.49 21.09 -9.05
C SER A 46 -13.67 22.32 -9.47
N LEU A 47 -12.35 22.16 -9.61
CA LEU A 47 -11.43 23.21 -10.03
C LEU A 47 -11.76 23.74 -11.42
N ILE A 48 -11.97 22.84 -12.39
CA ILE A 48 -12.28 23.20 -13.78
C ILE A 48 -13.64 23.91 -13.85
N GLY A 49 -14.65 23.41 -13.12
CA GLY A 49 -15.97 24.07 -13.06
C GLY A 49 -15.89 25.51 -12.53
N ALA A 50 -15.11 25.74 -11.48
CA ALA A 50 -14.93 27.08 -10.90
C ALA A 50 -14.05 28.00 -11.78
N ALA A 51 -13.12 27.43 -12.55
CA ALA A 51 -12.20 28.17 -13.41
C ALA A 51 -12.90 28.93 -14.55
N ILE A 52 -14.07 28.46 -15.00
CA ILE A 52 -14.83 29.10 -16.08
C ILE A 52 -15.23 30.53 -15.71
N LYS A 53 -15.66 30.77 -14.47
CA LYS A 53 -16.09 32.10 -14.01
C LYS A 53 -14.97 32.93 -13.40
N ALA A 54 -13.97 32.28 -12.80
CA ALA A 54 -12.85 32.96 -12.14
C ALA A 54 -11.52 32.22 -12.39
N PRO A 55 -10.87 32.39 -13.55
CA PRO A 55 -9.69 31.61 -13.94
C PRO A 55 -8.47 31.82 -13.04
N ARG A 56 -8.42 32.94 -12.30
CA ARG A 56 -7.35 33.26 -11.34
C ARG A 56 -7.27 32.33 -10.12
N ILE A 57 -8.28 31.48 -9.88
CA ILE A 57 -8.32 30.57 -8.73
C ILE A 57 -7.58 29.26 -8.97
N THR A 58 -7.32 28.90 -10.24
CA THR A 58 -6.70 27.62 -10.62
C THR A 58 -5.32 27.47 -10.00
N SER A 59 -4.46 28.48 -10.13
CA SER A 59 -3.09 28.44 -9.61
C SER A 59 -3.01 28.35 -8.08
N LYS A 60 -3.97 28.95 -7.35
CA LYS A 60 -4.01 28.90 -5.88
C LYS A 60 -4.52 27.56 -5.36
N ASN A 61 -5.53 26.99 -6.02
CA ASN A 61 -6.17 25.76 -5.59
C ASN A 61 -5.46 24.50 -6.11
N LEU A 62 -4.49 24.65 -7.03
CA LEU A 62 -3.64 23.56 -7.52
C LEU A 62 -2.85 22.89 -6.38
N ILE A 63 -2.61 23.60 -5.28
CA ILE A 63 -1.93 23.05 -4.11
C ILE A 63 -2.64 21.83 -3.51
N SER A 64 -3.97 21.75 -3.62
CA SER A 64 -4.75 20.59 -3.16
C SER A 64 -4.47 19.34 -4.00
N VAL A 65 -4.20 19.50 -5.30
CA VAL A 65 -3.82 18.39 -6.19
C VAL A 65 -2.40 17.90 -5.85
N ILE A 66 -1.49 18.82 -5.53
CA ILE A 66 -0.11 18.49 -5.13
C ILE A 66 -0.09 17.68 -3.82
N PHE A 67 -0.95 17.98 -2.85
CA PHE A 67 -1.05 17.16 -1.63
C PHE A 67 -1.50 15.73 -1.91
N CYS A 68 -2.44 15.55 -2.83
CA CYS A 68 -2.92 14.23 -3.24
C CYS A 68 -1.80 13.42 -3.93
N GLU A 69 -1.00 14.06 -4.80
CA GLU A 69 0.20 13.46 -5.41
C GLU A 69 1.28 13.08 -4.38
N ALA A 70 1.50 13.92 -3.36
CA ALA A 70 2.48 13.63 -2.32
C ALA A 70 2.16 12.33 -1.55
N VAL A 71 0.87 12.02 -1.36
CA VAL A 71 0.41 10.76 -0.75
C VAL A 71 0.76 9.55 -1.61
N ALA A 72 0.65 9.66 -2.94
CA ALA A 72 1.09 8.60 -3.85
C ALA A 72 2.60 8.36 -3.76
N ILE A 73 3.40 9.43 -3.72
CA ILE A 73 4.86 9.32 -3.58
C ILE A 73 5.25 8.65 -2.27
N TYR A 74 4.54 8.94 -1.17
CA TYR A 74 4.76 8.25 0.10
C TYR A 74 4.54 6.72 -0.03
N GLY A 75 3.47 6.30 -0.70
CA GLY A 75 3.20 4.88 -0.99
C GLY A 75 4.30 4.22 -1.84
N VAL A 76 4.80 4.91 -2.87
CA VAL A 76 5.90 4.41 -3.72
C VAL A 76 7.19 4.24 -2.92
N ILE A 77 7.56 5.22 -2.10
CA ILE A 77 8.77 5.16 -1.28
C ILE A 77 8.70 3.98 -0.29
N VAL A 78 7.56 3.79 0.38
CA VAL A 78 7.36 2.66 1.30
C VAL A 78 7.48 1.33 0.57
N ALA A 79 6.87 1.19 -0.61
CA ALA A 79 6.96 -0.03 -1.41
C ALA A 79 8.42 -0.37 -1.77
N ILE A 80 9.22 0.63 -2.17
CA ILE A 80 10.66 0.46 -2.45
C ILE A 80 11.40 0.01 -1.19
N ILE A 81 11.15 0.66 -0.05
CA ILE A 81 11.81 0.29 1.23
C ILE A 81 11.48 -1.15 1.61
N LEU A 82 10.21 -1.56 1.52
CA LEU A 82 9.79 -2.94 1.80
C LEU A 82 10.44 -3.94 0.84
N GLN A 83 10.62 -3.56 -0.44
CA GLN A 83 11.33 -4.39 -1.41
C GLN A 83 12.80 -4.60 -1.04
N THR A 84 13.48 -3.58 -0.48
CA THR A 84 14.88 -3.75 -0.03
C THR A 84 15.03 -4.71 1.15
N LYS A 85 13.94 -5.06 1.85
CA LYS A 85 13.94 -6.02 2.97
C LYS A 85 13.68 -7.46 2.54
N LEU A 86 13.44 -7.71 1.26
CA LEU A 86 13.33 -9.06 0.71
C LEU A 86 14.72 -9.66 0.50
N GLU A 87 15.17 -10.45 1.47
CA GLU A 87 16.41 -11.21 1.38
C GLU A 87 16.16 -12.63 0.83
N SER A 88 17.14 -13.19 0.12
CA SER A 88 17.10 -14.57 -0.35
C SER A 88 17.45 -15.52 0.81
N VAL A 89 16.46 -16.29 1.28
CA VAL A 89 16.64 -17.29 2.33
C VAL A 89 16.82 -18.67 1.70
N PRO A 90 17.75 -19.51 2.16
CA PRO A 90 17.88 -20.89 1.69
C PRO A 90 16.57 -21.67 1.83
N THR A 91 16.25 -22.52 0.85
CA THR A 91 14.97 -23.27 0.80
C THR A 91 14.70 -24.10 2.06
N ALA A 92 15.76 -24.58 2.73
CA ALA A 92 15.67 -25.33 3.98
C ALA A 92 15.14 -24.52 5.18
N GLN A 93 15.25 -23.18 5.14
CA GLN A 93 14.84 -22.28 6.21
C GLN A 93 13.64 -21.39 5.83
N MET A 94 13.05 -21.56 4.63
CA MET A 94 11.96 -20.69 4.18
C MET A 94 10.70 -20.75 5.05
N TYR A 95 10.44 -21.89 5.69
CA TYR A 95 9.31 -22.06 6.62
C TYR A 95 9.72 -21.95 8.09
N ALA A 96 10.91 -21.41 8.37
CA ALA A 96 11.30 -21.09 9.73
C ALA A 96 10.38 -20.01 10.33
N PRO A 97 10.11 -20.04 11.64
CA PRO A 97 9.22 -19.07 12.29
C PRO A 97 9.67 -17.62 12.12
N GLU A 98 10.98 -17.39 12.00
CA GLU A 98 11.54 -16.05 11.76
C GLU A 98 11.18 -15.51 10.35
N SER A 99 11.35 -16.32 9.31
CA SER A 99 11.01 -15.94 7.93
C SER A 99 9.50 -15.73 7.73
N LEU A 100 8.68 -16.54 8.40
CA LEU A 100 7.22 -16.36 8.39
C LEU A 100 6.81 -15.05 9.09
N ARG A 101 7.38 -14.75 10.26
CA ARG A 101 7.11 -13.49 10.97
C ARG A 101 7.51 -12.27 10.15
N ALA A 102 8.66 -12.31 9.50
CA ALA A 102 9.11 -11.25 8.58
C ALA A 102 8.13 -11.07 7.41
N GLY A 103 7.66 -12.18 6.80
CA GLY A 103 6.67 -12.14 5.72
C GLY A 103 5.36 -11.48 6.13
N TYR A 104 4.82 -11.85 7.30
CA TYR A 104 3.60 -11.22 7.83
C TYR A 104 3.81 -9.75 8.22
N ALA A 105 4.97 -9.37 8.72
CA ALA A 105 5.28 -7.98 9.05
C ALA A 105 5.33 -7.09 7.79
N ILE A 106 5.96 -7.56 6.71
CA ILE A 106 5.99 -6.84 5.42
C ILE A 106 4.59 -6.76 4.82
N PHE A 107 3.81 -7.84 4.89
CA PHE A 107 2.43 -7.85 4.42
C PHE A 107 1.55 -6.84 5.18
N ALA A 108 1.58 -6.87 6.51
CA ALA A 108 0.76 -5.99 7.35
C ALA A 108 1.16 -4.52 7.20
N SER A 109 2.47 -4.22 7.14
CA SER A 109 2.95 -2.85 6.94
C SER A 109 2.52 -2.28 5.58
N GLY A 110 2.63 -3.07 4.51
CA GLY A 110 2.16 -2.65 3.19
C GLY A 110 0.66 -2.38 3.15
N LEU A 111 -0.13 -3.23 3.81
CA LEU A 111 -1.58 -3.09 3.90
C LEU A 111 -1.99 -1.83 4.68
N ILE A 112 -1.42 -1.62 5.87
CA ILE A 112 -1.73 -0.46 6.72
C ILE A 112 -1.40 0.85 5.98
N VAL A 113 -0.22 0.93 5.36
CA VAL A 113 0.20 2.13 4.63
C VAL A 113 -0.70 2.38 3.42
N GLY A 114 -0.99 1.34 2.63
CA GLY A 114 -1.86 1.46 1.48
C GLY A 114 -3.24 2.03 1.85
N PHE A 115 -3.90 1.43 2.85
CA PHE A 115 -5.22 1.89 3.28
C PHE A 115 -5.20 3.26 3.97
N ALA A 116 -4.16 3.60 4.74
CA ALA A 116 -4.02 4.93 5.32
C ALA A 116 -3.92 6.01 4.22
N ASN A 117 -3.12 5.74 3.18
CA ASN A 117 -2.96 6.64 2.04
C ASN A 117 -4.23 6.74 1.20
N LEU A 118 -4.99 5.65 1.04
CA LEU A 118 -6.29 5.65 0.36
C LEU A 118 -7.30 6.58 1.03
N VAL A 119 -7.36 6.57 2.37
CA VAL A 119 -8.31 7.41 3.11
C VAL A 119 -7.82 8.87 3.19
N CYS A 120 -6.52 9.09 3.10
CA CYS A 120 -5.92 10.41 3.12
C CYS A 120 -6.02 11.17 1.79
N GLY A 121 -5.89 10.46 0.65
CA GLY A 121 -5.86 11.02 -0.70
C GLY A 121 -7.25 11.27 -1.26
#